data_AF-A0A924P665-F1
#
_entry.id   AF-A0A924P665-F1
#
_cell.length_a   1.000
_cell.length_b   1.000
_cell.length_c   1.000
_cell.angle_alpha   90.00
_cell.angle_beta   90.00
_cell.angle_gamma   90.00
#
_symmetry.space_group_name_H-M   'P 1'
#
loop_
_entity.id
_entity.type
_entity.pdbx_description
1 polymer ?
#
loop_
_entity_poly.entity_id
_entity_poly.type
_entity_poly.pdbx_seq_one_letter_code
_entity_poly.pdbx_strand_id
1 'polypeptide(L)'
;MRQLHRFLAIGLFSLTTLAPPGAHASETHCFEKHLRDAIVLNQARLPLYSRESGGASALVSWLLIGSEELTLLTARKFDAEAELYQRHGIGLMCDEFASMDTVPGYSAADRGRPSRPIPKLLRAFPTSQLVKQLLSATAKSDEVSDEPYAELSTVATKHLNDLEDSAAYFCSTRHILESIIRAANLSPLHETQARWQELPSTLSLTRRYLEAQIHSLRGSIVLDRLSAKLHHDGLKILCQDVPKISPR
;
A
#
# COMPACT_ATOMS: atom_id res chain seq x y z
N MET A 1 -61.00 28.53 42.62
CA MET A 1 -59.80 29.19 42.06
C MET A 1 -58.66 28.17 42.01
N ARG A 2 -58.40 27.57 40.85
CA ARG A 2 -57.38 26.51 40.68
C ARG A 2 -56.08 27.14 40.17
N GLN A 3 -55.00 26.96 40.93
CA GLN A 3 -53.64 27.34 40.57
C GLN A 3 -53.10 26.41 39.48
N LEU A 4 -52.55 27.00 38.41
CA LEU A 4 -51.79 26.30 37.37
C LEU A 4 -50.30 26.47 37.66
N HIS A 5 -49.66 25.41 38.16
CA HIS A 5 -48.20 25.30 38.18
C HIS A 5 -47.72 24.86 36.80
N ARG A 6 -46.95 25.72 36.12
CA ARG A 6 -46.17 25.36 34.93
C ARG A 6 -44.80 24.85 35.37
N PHE A 7 -44.54 23.57 35.15
CA PHE A 7 -43.21 22.98 35.30
C PHE A 7 -42.34 23.36 34.09
N LEU A 8 -41.19 23.99 34.35
CA LEU A 8 -40.10 24.17 33.40
C LEU A 8 -39.26 22.88 33.40
N ALA A 9 -39.31 22.09 32.33
CA ALA A 9 -38.41 20.97 32.14
C ALA A 9 -37.14 21.46 31.42
N ILE A 10 -36.06 21.63 32.18
CA ILE A 10 -34.72 21.88 31.63
C ILE A 10 -34.17 20.52 31.20
N GLY A 11 -34.24 20.23 29.90
CA GLY A 11 -33.60 19.05 29.32
C GLY A 11 -32.09 19.22 29.30
N LEU A 12 -31.36 18.48 30.16
CA LEU A 12 -29.92 18.29 30.01
C LEU A 12 -29.67 17.45 28.75
N PHE A 13 -29.27 18.10 27.66
CA PHE A 13 -28.59 17.41 26.57
C PHE A 13 -27.21 16.96 27.08
N SER A 14 -27.06 15.68 27.39
CA SER A 14 -25.74 15.08 27.54
C SER A 14 -25.05 15.16 26.18
N LEU A 15 -24.05 16.04 26.05
CA LEU A 15 -23.05 15.92 24.99
C LEU A 15 -22.26 14.63 25.25
N THR A 16 -22.72 13.53 24.69
CA THR A 16 -21.84 12.39 24.44
C THR A 16 -20.81 12.84 23.42
N THR A 17 -19.62 13.20 23.88
CA THR A 17 -18.44 13.34 23.04
C THR A 17 -18.18 11.98 22.40
N LEU A 18 -18.65 11.79 21.16
CA LEU A 18 -18.16 10.72 20.31
C LEU A 18 -16.66 10.98 20.15
N ALA A 19 -15.84 10.20 20.85
CA ALA A 19 -14.42 10.15 20.53
C ALA A 19 -14.32 9.84 19.03
N PRO A 20 -13.58 10.65 18.25
CA PRO A 20 -13.49 10.44 16.82
C PRO A 20 -13.02 9.00 16.57
N PRO A 21 -13.69 8.26 15.67
CA PRO A 21 -13.25 6.92 15.32
C PRO A 21 -11.84 6.99 14.76
N GLY A 22 -10.90 6.26 15.37
CA GLY A 22 -9.52 6.17 14.90
C GLY A 22 -8.47 6.86 15.77
N ALA A 23 -8.65 6.93 17.10
CA ALA A 23 -7.52 7.13 18.01
C ALA A 23 -6.60 5.89 17.97
N HIS A 24 -5.91 5.70 16.85
CA HIS A 24 -4.77 4.81 16.78
C HIS A 24 -3.79 5.33 17.83
N ALA A 25 -3.42 4.48 18.80
CA ALA A 25 -2.24 4.74 19.60
C ALA A 25 -1.11 5.09 18.63
N SER A 26 -0.34 6.14 18.96
CA SER A 26 0.65 6.83 18.12
C SER A 26 1.72 5.92 17.55
N GLU A 27 1.35 5.01 16.65
CA GLU A 27 2.29 4.20 15.91
C GLU A 27 3.02 5.17 14.97
N THR A 28 4.34 5.17 15.08
CA THR A 28 5.24 6.01 14.30
C THR A 28 6.23 5.06 13.62
N HIS A 29 6.92 5.53 12.58
CA HIS A 29 7.89 4.72 11.85
C HIS A 29 7.28 3.48 11.15
N CYS A 30 6.01 3.58 10.73
CA CYS A 30 5.26 2.46 10.16
C CYS A 30 5.81 2.01 8.79
N PHE A 31 6.32 2.92 7.96
CA PHE A 31 6.92 2.54 6.68
C PHE A 31 8.24 1.79 6.91
N GLU A 32 9.11 2.31 7.77
CA GLU A 32 10.34 1.64 8.17
C GLU A 32 10.05 0.26 8.78
N LYS A 33 9.08 0.16 9.68
CA LYS A 33 8.66 -1.10 10.29
C LYS A 33 8.20 -2.10 9.23
N HIS A 34 7.31 -1.69 8.32
CA HIS A 34 6.82 -2.53 7.24
C HIS A 34 7.96 -3.14 6.41
N LEU A 35 8.94 -2.32 6.01
CA LEU A 35 10.09 -2.81 5.24
C LEU A 35 11.00 -3.73 6.05
N ARG A 36 11.23 -3.44 7.34
CA ARG A 36 12.04 -4.32 8.21
C ARG A 36 11.39 -5.69 8.36
N ASP A 37 10.09 -5.72 8.60
CA ASP A 37 9.33 -6.95 8.73
C ASP A 37 9.37 -7.75 7.41
N ALA A 38 9.25 -7.07 6.26
CA ALA A 38 9.39 -7.68 4.94
C ALA A 38 10.78 -8.28 4.70
N ILE A 39 11.85 -7.54 5.00
CA ILE A 39 13.23 -8.02 4.87
C ILE A 39 13.45 -9.27 5.73
N VAL A 40 13.02 -9.26 6.99
CA VAL A 40 13.16 -10.41 7.89
C VAL A 40 12.41 -11.62 7.35
N LEU A 41 11.16 -11.43 6.90
CA LEU A 41 10.36 -12.49 6.31
C LEU A 41 11.01 -13.08 5.05
N ASN A 42 11.49 -12.21 4.15
CA ASN A 42 12.09 -12.60 2.88
C ASN A 42 13.44 -13.29 3.06
N GLN A 43 14.26 -12.84 4.02
CA GLN A 43 15.49 -13.52 4.42
C GLN A 43 15.21 -14.93 4.95
N ALA A 44 14.16 -15.09 5.77
CA ALA A 44 13.76 -16.40 6.28
C ALA A 44 13.25 -17.35 5.18
N ARG A 45 12.59 -16.82 4.13
CA ARG A 45 12.01 -17.61 3.04
C ARG A 45 12.95 -17.88 1.89
N LEU A 46 13.99 -17.07 1.69
CA LEU A 46 15.02 -17.27 0.67
C LEU A 46 15.57 -18.72 0.65
N PRO A 47 16.05 -19.31 1.77
CA PRO A 47 16.58 -20.68 1.74
C PRO A 47 15.50 -21.71 1.42
N LEU A 48 14.24 -21.45 1.79
CA LEU A 48 13.11 -22.34 1.46
C LEU A 48 12.86 -22.34 -0.05
N TYR A 49 12.68 -21.17 -0.66
CA TYR A 49 12.48 -21.06 -2.10
C TYR A 49 13.68 -21.62 -2.89
N SER A 50 14.90 -21.33 -2.44
CA SER A 50 16.12 -21.78 -3.11
C SER A 50 16.20 -23.31 -3.14
N ARG A 51 15.88 -23.99 -2.03
CA ARG A 51 15.85 -25.45 -1.98
C ARG A 51 14.81 -26.04 -2.94
N GLU A 52 13.58 -25.52 -2.93
CA GLU A 52 12.49 -26.05 -3.77
C GLU A 52 12.67 -25.80 -5.28
N SER A 53 13.49 -24.82 -5.63
CA SER A 53 13.79 -24.43 -7.02
C SER A 53 15.14 -24.91 -7.52
N GLY A 54 15.93 -25.63 -6.70
CA GLY A 54 17.31 -25.98 -7.04
C GLY A 54 18.21 -24.75 -7.26
N GLY A 55 17.93 -23.66 -6.54
CA GLY A 55 18.66 -22.39 -6.60
C GLY A 55 18.07 -21.34 -7.56
N ALA A 56 17.13 -21.70 -8.43
CA ALA A 56 16.61 -20.79 -9.46
C ALA A 56 15.88 -19.56 -8.89
N SER A 57 15.34 -19.62 -7.67
CA SER A 57 14.67 -18.50 -7.03
C SER A 57 15.61 -17.52 -6.33
N ALA A 58 16.89 -17.86 -6.11
CA ALA A 58 17.78 -17.09 -5.27
C ALA A 58 17.94 -15.65 -5.78
N LEU A 59 18.10 -15.47 -7.10
CA LEU A 59 18.21 -14.16 -7.71
C LEU A 59 16.99 -13.27 -7.43
N VAL A 60 15.78 -13.82 -7.52
CA VAL A 60 14.53 -13.08 -7.25
C VAL A 60 14.49 -12.63 -5.79
N SER A 61 14.79 -13.53 -4.85
CA SER A 61 14.82 -13.20 -3.42
C SER A 61 15.86 -12.14 -3.09
N TRP A 62 17.07 -12.25 -3.63
CA TRP A 62 18.13 -11.26 -3.39
C TRP A 62 17.78 -9.89 -3.95
N LEU A 63 17.20 -9.82 -5.15
CA LEU A 63 16.75 -8.55 -5.74
C LEU A 63 15.63 -7.91 -4.92
N LEU A 64 14.67 -8.71 -4.44
CA LEU A 64 13.59 -8.21 -3.57
C LEU A 64 14.18 -7.64 -2.28
N ILE A 65 14.94 -8.43 -1.53
CA ILE A 65 15.55 -8.02 -0.25
C ILE A 65 16.42 -6.77 -0.44
N GLY A 66 17.29 -6.76 -1.46
CA GLY A 66 18.14 -5.61 -1.74
C GLY A 66 17.35 -4.35 -2.10
N SER A 67 16.22 -4.50 -2.80
CA SER A 67 15.33 -3.36 -3.09
C SER A 67 14.61 -2.83 -1.85
N GLU A 68 14.25 -3.70 -0.91
CA GLU A 68 13.65 -3.33 0.38
C GLU A 68 14.66 -2.60 1.27
N GLU A 69 15.89 -3.13 1.36
CA GLU A 69 17.00 -2.50 2.09
C GLU A 69 17.34 -1.11 1.54
N LEU A 70 17.33 -0.94 0.22
CA LEU A 70 17.54 0.37 -0.40
C LEU A 70 16.38 1.33 -0.08
N THR A 71 15.14 0.83 -0.19
CA THR A 71 13.93 1.61 0.12
C THR A 71 13.89 2.06 1.58
N LEU A 72 14.50 1.31 2.50
CA LEU A 72 14.55 1.62 3.93
C LEU A 72 15.11 3.03 4.23
N LEU A 73 16.08 3.49 3.44
CA LEU A 73 16.64 4.84 3.58
C LEU A 73 15.60 5.92 3.28
N THR A 74 14.80 5.70 2.24
CA THR A 74 13.72 6.58 1.84
C THR A 74 12.55 6.50 2.83
N ALA A 75 12.24 5.31 3.35
CA ALA A 75 11.18 5.10 4.34
C ALA A 75 11.43 5.90 5.63
N ARG A 76 12.66 5.86 6.16
CA ARG A 76 13.05 6.67 7.33
C ARG A 76 12.80 8.16 7.14
N LYS A 77 13.04 8.67 5.92
CA LYS A 77 12.78 10.06 5.59
C LYS A 77 11.27 10.35 5.59
N PHE A 78 10.47 9.52 4.93
CA PHE A 78 9.01 9.69 4.94
C PHE A 78 8.42 9.62 6.34
N ASP A 79 8.86 8.67 7.16
CA ASP A 79 8.41 8.54 8.56
C ASP A 79 8.78 9.77 9.40
N ALA A 80 10.01 10.28 9.27
CA ALA A 80 10.42 11.50 9.98
C ALA A 80 9.58 12.73 9.57
N GLU A 81 9.22 12.84 8.29
CA GLU A 81 8.34 13.91 7.81
C GLU A 81 6.88 13.71 8.24
N ALA A 82 6.43 12.47 8.43
CA ALA A 82 5.08 12.12 8.87
C ALA A 82 4.88 12.26 10.40
N GLU A 83 5.96 12.25 11.20
CA GLU A 83 5.91 12.26 12.66
C GLU A 83 5.12 13.44 13.24
N LEU A 84 5.15 14.61 12.58
CA LEU A 84 4.31 15.75 12.98
C LEU A 84 2.82 15.37 13.00
N TYR A 85 2.34 14.77 11.92
CA TYR A 85 0.93 14.41 11.73
C TYR A 85 0.53 13.25 12.66
N GLN A 86 1.40 12.25 12.78
CA GLN A 86 1.18 11.08 13.63
C GLN A 86 1.04 11.46 15.12
N ARG A 87 1.83 12.43 15.61
CA ARG A 87 1.70 12.97 16.98
C ARG A 87 0.36 13.67 17.24
N HIS A 88 -0.33 14.09 16.19
CA HIS A 88 -1.65 14.70 16.22
C HIS A 88 -2.77 13.70 15.85
N GLY A 89 -2.47 12.39 15.90
CA GLY A 89 -3.44 11.33 15.65
C GLY A 89 -3.82 11.16 14.17
N ILE A 90 -3.08 11.74 13.24
CA ILE A 90 -3.29 11.55 11.79
C ILE A 90 -2.39 10.40 11.34
N GLY A 91 -2.99 9.31 10.86
CA GLY A 91 -2.30 8.07 10.47
C GLY A 91 -1.47 8.15 9.18
N LEU A 92 -0.97 9.32 8.80
CA LEU A 92 -0.17 9.51 7.59
C LEU A 92 1.10 8.65 7.62
N MET A 93 1.37 7.91 6.54
CA MET A 93 2.40 6.89 6.40
C MET A 93 2.23 5.64 7.28
N CYS A 94 1.18 5.54 8.09
CA CYS A 94 0.84 4.33 8.84
C CYS A 94 -0.36 3.62 8.22
N ASP A 95 -1.38 4.38 7.86
CA ASP A 95 -2.59 3.85 7.25
C ASP A 95 -2.31 3.26 5.86
N GLU A 96 -1.28 3.73 5.15
CA GLU A 96 -0.93 3.28 3.80
C GLU A 96 -0.36 1.86 3.74
N PHE A 97 0.17 1.34 4.85
CA PHE A 97 0.86 0.05 4.88
C PHE A 97 0.01 -1.03 5.55
N ALA A 98 -0.19 -2.14 4.84
CA ALA A 98 -0.72 -3.34 5.46
C ALA A 98 0.35 -4.00 6.34
N SER A 99 -0.08 -4.58 7.48
CA SER A 99 0.81 -5.35 8.34
C SER A 99 1.38 -6.56 7.61
N MET A 100 2.68 -6.78 7.76
CA MET A 100 3.37 -7.99 7.25
C MET A 100 2.92 -9.27 7.96
N ASP A 101 2.27 -9.18 9.11
CA ASP A 101 1.69 -10.33 9.81
C ASP A 101 0.49 -10.94 9.06
N THR A 102 -0.09 -10.20 8.10
CA THR A 102 -1.20 -10.67 7.26
C THR A 102 -0.74 -11.48 6.05
N VAL A 103 0.58 -11.56 5.82
CA VAL A 103 1.17 -12.32 4.73
C VAL A 103 0.90 -13.81 4.94
N PRO A 104 0.42 -14.56 3.92
CA PRO A 104 0.15 -15.97 4.07
C PRO A 104 1.43 -16.72 4.45
N GLY A 105 1.31 -17.74 5.30
CA GLY A 105 2.42 -18.63 5.62
C GLY A 105 3.03 -19.26 4.36
N TYR A 106 4.34 -19.52 4.39
CA TYR A 106 5.03 -20.18 3.28
C TYR A 106 4.38 -21.53 2.95
N SER A 107 4.14 -21.78 1.66
CA SER A 107 3.60 -23.03 1.15
C SER A 107 4.31 -23.47 -0.14
N ALA A 108 4.68 -24.75 -0.17
CA ALA A 108 5.16 -25.45 -1.35
C ALA A 108 4.07 -26.39 -1.94
N ALA A 109 2.82 -26.30 -1.48
CA ALA A 109 1.77 -27.28 -1.79
C ALA A 109 1.45 -27.42 -3.28
N ASP A 110 1.63 -26.35 -4.05
CA ASP A 110 1.37 -26.33 -5.50
C ASP A 110 2.61 -26.69 -6.33
N ARG A 111 3.73 -27.05 -5.71
CA ARG A 111 4.98 -27.31 -6.42
C ARG A 111 4.81 -28.46 -7.41
N GLY A 112 5.30 -28.27 -8.63
CA GLY A 112 5.20 -29.26 -9.71
C GLY A 112 3.81 -29.34 -10.34
N ARG A 113 2.85 -28.52 -9.91
CA ARG A 113 1.57 -28.33 -10.59
C ARG A 113 1.68 -27.08 -11.47
N PRO A 114 1.71 -27.24 -12.80
CA PRO A 114 1.77 -26.09 -13.69
C PRO A 114 0.56 -25.18 -13.49
N SER A 115 0.79 -23.89 -13.30
CA SER A 115 -0.25 -22.87 -13.39
C SER A 115 -0.70 -22.67 -14.85
N ARG A 116 -1.68 -21.79 -15.06
CA ARG A 116 -2.07 -21.32 -16.41
C ARG A 116 -0.84 -20.91 -17.23
N PRO A 117 -0.85 -20.97 -18.57
CA PRO A 117 0.31 -20.53 -19.37
C PRO A 117 0.77 -19.12 -19.02
N ILE A 118 2.08 -18.87 -19.06
CA ILE A 118 2.64 -17.53 -18.81
C ILE A 118 2.04 -16.56 -19.85
N PRO A 119 1.38 -15.46 -19.41
CA PRO A 119 0.67 -14.57 -20.31
C PRO A 119 1.65 -13.82 -21.21
N LYS A 120 1.28 -13.65 -22.48
CA LYS A 120 2.05 -12.82 -23.43
C LYS A 120 2.20 -11.37 -22.93
N LEU A 121 1.18 -10.87 -22.23
CA LEU A 121 1.15 -9.55 -21.63
C LEU A 121 2.36 -9.29 -20.73
N LEU A 122 2.82 -10.26 -19.95
CA LEU A 122 3.96 -10.07 -19.05
C LEU A 122 5.25 -9.68 -19.78
N ARG A 123 5.49 -10.26 -20.96
CA ARG A 123 6.66 -9.96 -21.80
C ARG A 123 6.61 -8.56 -22.41
N ALA A 124 5.42 -8.12 -22.83
CA ALA A 124 5.21 -6.84 -23.52
C ALA A 124 4.46 -5.82 -22.66
N PHE A 125 4.52 -5.94 -21.33
CA PHE A 125 3.77 -5.07 -20.43
C PHE A 125 4.18 -3.61 -20.62
N PRO A 126 3.24 -2.69 -20.91
CA PRO A 126 3.53 -1.31 -21.33
C PRO A 126 3.87 -0.41 -20.12
N THR A 127 4.91 -0.79 -19.37
CA THR A 127 5.30 -0.17 -18.09
C THR A 127 5.53 1.34 -18.21
N SER A 128 6.20 1.79 -19.27
CA SER A 128 6.45 3.23 -19.48
C SER A 128 5.16 4.02 -19.70
N GLN A 129 4.17 3.42 -20.39
CA GLN A 129 2.86 4.04 -20.60
C GLN A 129 2.09 4.10 -19.29
N LEU A 130 2.09 3.02 -18.51
CA LEU A 130 1.48 2.98 -17.18
C LEU A 130 2.06 4.08 -16.27
N VAL A 131 3.38 4.13 -16.12
CA VAL A 131 4.07 5.15 -15.32
C VAL A 131 3.72 6.56 -15.78
N LYS A 132 3.72 6.82 -17.11
CA LYS A 132 3.35 8.13 -17.65
C LYS A 132 1.90 8.50 -17.32
N GLN A 133 0.97 7.56 -17.45
CA GLN A 133 -0.45 7.80 -17.14
C GLN A 133 -0.65 8.11 -15.65
N LEU A 134 -0.01 7.35 -14.75
CA LEU A 134 -0.11 7.58 -13.31
C LEU A 134 0.54 8.90 -12.89
N LEU A 135 1.73 9.24 -13.39
CA LEU A 135 2.37 10.53 -13.11
C LEU A 135 1.53 11.69 -13.65
N SER A 136 0.93 11.55 -14.85
CA SER A 136 0.03 12.56 -15.39
C SER A 136 -1.21 12.74 -14.53
N ALA A 137 -1.81 11.67 -14.02
CA ALA A 137 -2.96 11.75 -13.13
C ALA A 137 -2.59 12.38 -11.78
N THR A 138 -1.40 12.07 -11.26
CA THR A 138 -0.85 12.69 -10.04
C THR A 138 -0.65 14.20 -10.23
N ALA A 139 -0.11 14.62 -11.37
CA ALA A 139 0.16 16.02 -11.67
C ALA A 139 -1.10 16.88 -11.81
N LYS A 140 -2.20 16.30 -12.29
CA LYS A 140 -3.51 16.96 -12.41
C LYS A 140 -4.26 17.09 -11.09
N SER A 141 -3.79 16.46 -10.02
CA SER A 141 -4.42 16.59 -8.71
C SER A 141 -4.38 18.04 -8.27
N ASP A 142 -5.57 18.63 -8.14
CA ASP A 142 -5.75 19.96 -7.56
C ASP A 142 -5.69 19.85 -6.03
N GLU A 143 -4.76 20.60 -5.42
CA GLU A 143 -4.58 20.63 -3.97
C GLU A 143 -5.76 21.31 -3.24
N VAL A 144 -6.62 22.00 -3.98
CA VAL A 144 -7.82 22.69 -3.48
C VAL A 144 -9.09 21.85 -3.67
N SER A 145 -9.02 20.72 -4.38
CA SER A 145 -10.16 19.80 -4.57
C SER A 145 -10.55 19.09 -3.27
N ASP A 146 -11.83 18.75 -3.13
CA ASP A 146 -12.34 17.88 -2.05
C ASP A 146 -11.84 16.43 -2.20
N GLU A 147 -11.41 16.03 -3.40
CA GLU A 147 -10.92 14.68 -3.72
C GLU A 147 -9.56 14.73 -4.44
N PRO A 148 -8.47 15.13 -3.77
CA PRO A 148 -7.13 15.02 -4.34
C PRO A 148 -6.86 13.57 -4.76
N TYR A 149 -6.18 13.40 -5.89
CA TYR A 149 -5.79 12.10 -6.45
C TYR A 149 -6.92 11.13 -6.88
N ALA A 150 -8.18 11.57 -6.99
CA ALA A 150 -9.27 10.72 -7.49
C ALA A 150 -9.01 10.14 -8.91
N GLU A 151 -8.45 10.95 -9.81
CA GLU A 151 -8.06 10.48 -11.16
C GLU A 151 -6.95 9.41 -11.08
N LEU A 152 -5.98 9.58 -10.17
CA LEU A 152 -4.91 8.61 -9.96
C LEU A 152 -5.45 7.27 -9.47
N SER A 153 -6.32 7.29 -8.46
CA SER A 153 -6.99 6.09 -7.94
C SER A 153 -7.79 5.37 -9.03
N THR A 154 -8.52 6.12 -9.87
CA THR A 154 -9.28 5.58 -11.01
C THR A 154 -8.37 4.91 -12.03
N VAL A 155 -7.29 5.58 -12.44
CA VAL A 155 -6.33 5.05 -13.42
C VAL A 155 -5.63 3.80 -12.87
N ALA A 156 -5.17 3.82 -11.62
CA ALA A 156 -4.52 2.68 -10.98
C ALA A 156 -5.47 1.48 -10.85
N THR A 157 -6.73 1.72 -10.44
CA THR A 157 -7.77 0.68 -10.33
C THR A 157 -8.05 0.01 -11.67
N LYS A 158 -8.15 0.79 -12.76
CA LYS A 158 -8.30 0.23 -14.10
C LYS A 158 -7.16 -0.74 -14.44
N HIS A 159 -5.91 -0.33 -14.22
CA HIS A 159 -4.76 -1.18 -14.52
C HIS A 159 -4.66 -2.40 -13.61
N LEU A 160 -5.07 -2.28 -12.34
CA LEU A 160 -5.16 -3.43 -11.43
C LEU A 160 -6.17 -4.46 -11.95
N ASN A 161 -7.35 -4.00 -12.40
CA ASN A 161 -8.39 -4.85 -12.98
C ASN A 161 -7.95 -5.51 -14.30
N ASP A 162 -7.21 -4.79 -15.15
CA ASP A 162 -6.64 -5.31 -16.41
C ASP A 162 -5.66 -6.49 -16.16
N LEU A 163 -5.15 -6.66 -14.93
CA LEU A 163 -4.23 -7.73 -14.53
C LEU A 163 -4.93 -8.97 -13.92
N GLU A 164 -6.25 -8.93 -13.68
CA GLU A 164 -6.94 -9.95 -12.87
C GLU A 164 -6.82 -11.37 -13.41
N ASP A 165 -7.00 -11.55 -14.73
CA ASP A 165 -6.88 -12.87 -15.38
C ASP A 165 -5.46 -13.48 -15.29
N SER A 166 -4.48 -12.63 -15.01
CA SER A 166 -3.06 -12.96 -14.91
C SER A 166 -2.48 -12.70 -13.51
N ALA A 167 -3.33 -12.51 -12.49
CA ALA A 167 -2.89 -12.03 -11.17
C ALA A 167 -1.76 -12.86 -10.55
N ALA A 168 -1.76 -14.17 -10.78
CA ALA A 168 -0.72 -15.10 -10.31
C ALA A 168 0.70 -14.81 -10.85
N TYR A 169 0.84 -13.95 -11.85
CA TYR A 169 2.11 -13.59 -12.50
C TYR A 169 2.52 -12.12 -12.27
N PHE A 170 1.67 -11.31 -11.65
CA PHE A 170 1.87 -9.86 -11.48
C PHE A 170 1.82 -9.45 -10.00
N CYS A 171 2.27 -10.32 -9.11
CA CYS A 171 2.08 -10.13 -7.67
C CYS A 171 2.76 -8.86 -7.14
N SER A 172 3.99 -8.54 -7.60
CA SER A 172 4.67 -7.31 -7.19
C SER A 172 4.02 -6.07 -7.81
N THR A 173 3.72 -6.10 -9.12
CA THR A 173 3.09 -4.96 -9.81
C THR A 173 1.72 -4.64 -9.22
N ARG A 174 0.92 -5.67 -8.95
CA ARG A 174 -0.40 -5.51 -8.31
C ARG A 174 -0.28 -4.93 -6.91
N HIS A 175 0.65 -5.42 -6.11
CA HIS A 175 0.88 -4.90 -4.76
C HIS A 175 1.18 -3.39 -4.77
N ILE A 176 2.05 -2.93 -5.68
CA ILE A 176 2.32 -1.48 -5.81
C ILE A 176 1.09 -0.70 -6.28
N LEU A 177 0.30 -1.23 -7.23
CA LEU A 177 -0.94 -0.59 -7.66
C LEU A 177 -1.96 -0.49 -6.53
N GLU A 178 -2.12 -1.54 -5.71
CA GLU A 178 -2.97 -1.54 -4.53
C GLU A 178 -2.51 -0.49 -3.51
N SER A 179 -1.20 -0.36 -3.26
CA SER A 179 -0.61 0.69 -2.41
C SER A 179 -0.91 2.10 -2.93
N ILE A 180 -0.78 2.33 -4.25
CA ILE A 180 -1.08 3.62 -4.88
C ILE A 180 -2.56 3.97 -4.71
N ILE A 181 -3.47 3.02 -4.97
CA ILE A 181 -4.91 3.23 -4.82
C ILE A 181 -5.25 3.59 -3.37
N ARG A 182 -4.71 2.82 -2.40
CA ARG A 182 -4.92 3.06 -0.98
C ARG A 182 -4.46 4.45 -0.55
N ALA A 183 -3.23 4.83 -0.88
CA ALA A 183 -2.69 6.13 -0.52
C ALA A 183 -3.44 7.30 -1.19
N ALA A 184 -3.85 7.14 -2.44
CA ALA A 184 -4.68 8.13 -3.13
C ALA A 184 -6.04 8.30 -2.42
N ASN A 185 -6.68 7.21 -2.00
CA ASN A 185 -7.98 7.24 -1.33
C ASN A 185 -7.92 7.78 0.12
N LEU A 186 -6.80 7.60 0.81
CA LEU A 186 -6.58 8.12 2.17
C LEU A 186 -6.21 9.61 2.19
N SER A 187 -5.60 10.11 1.11
CA SER A 187 -5.10 11.49 1.06
C SER A 187 -6.13 12.58 1.41
N PRO A 188 -7.39 12.54 0.93
CA PRO A 188 -8.39 13.55 1.30
C PRO A 188 -8.71 13.55 2.81
N LEU A 189 -8.72 12.36 3.42
CA LEU A 189 -8.98 12.20 4.86
C LEU A 189 -7.87 12.82 5.69
N HIS A 190 -6.61 12.47 5.41
CA HIS A 190 -5.46 13.01 6.14
C HIS A 190 -5.35 14.54 5.97
N GLU A 191 -5.61 15.05 4.76
CA GLU A 191 -5.61 16.49 4.50
C GLU A 191 -6.70 17.21 5.28
N THR A 192 -7.92 16.65 5.31
CA THR A 192 -9.02 17.22 6.09
C THR A 192 -8.67 17.25 7.58
N GLN A 193 -8.13 16.15 8.11
CA GLN A 193 -7.71 16.06 9.51
C GLN A 193 -6.61 17.08 9.84
N ALA A 194 -5.63 17.26 8.96
CA ALA A 194 -4.55 18.24 9.14
C ALA A 194 -5.09 19.67 9.16
N ARG A 195 -5.96 20.03 8.21
CA ARG A 195 -6.60 21.35 8.16
C ARG A 195 -7.43 21.65 9.40
N TRP A 196 -8.19 20.67 9.90
CA TRP A 196 -9.01 20.81 11.11
C TRP A 196 -8.17 21.06 12.36
N GLN A 197 -6.92 20.61 12.37
CA GLN A 197 -5.97 20.81 13.46
C GLN A 197 -4.98 21.96 13.19
N GLU A 198 -5.23 22.77 12.15
CA GLU A 198 -4.36 23.89 11.75
C GLU A 198 -2.91 23.47 11.47
N LEU A 199 -2.71 22.23 11.02
CA LEU A 199 -1.41 21.69 10.61
C LEU A 199 -1.11 22.04 9.14
N PRO A 200 0.17 21.99 8.71
CA PRO A 200 0.53 22.11 7.30
C PRO A 200 -0.20 21.07 6.43
N SER A 201 -0.32 21.35 5.12
CA SER A 201 -0.94 20.41 4.19
C SER A 201 -0.11 19.12 4.06
N THR A 202 -0.81 17.99 4.06
CA THR A 202 -0.25 16.65 3.86
C THR A 202 0.09 16.36 2.39
N LEU A 203 -0.52 17.09 1.45
CA LEU A 203 -0.55 16.73 0.03
C LEU A 203 0.82 16.71 -0.62
N SER A 204 1.76 17.57 -0.20
CA SER A 204 3.13 17.58 -0.74
C SER A 204 3.91 16.33 -0.35
N LEU A 205 3.73 15.84 0.88
CA LEU A 205 4.35 14.59 1.34
C LEU A 205 3.73 13.40 0.61
N THR A 206 2.40 13.36 0.55
CA THR A 206 1.65 12.31 -0.16
C THR A 206 2.00 12.26 -1.65
N ARG A 207 2.14 13.41 -2.33
CA ARG A 207 2.57 13.46 -3.74
C ARG A 207 3.90 12.76 -3.95
N ARG A 208 4.92 13.13 -3.17
CA ARG A 208 6.25 12.52 -3.29
C ARG A 208 6.24 11.02 -3.01
N TYR A 209 5.43 10.60 -2.03
CA TYR A 209 5.24 9.18 -1.72
C TYR A 209 4.61 8.43 -2.91
N LEU A 210 3.52 8.96 -3.46
CA LEU A 210 2.83 8.39 -4.64
C LEU A 210 3.77 8.33 -5.85
N GLU A 211 4.53 9.40 -6.12
CA GLU A 211 5.53 9.42 -7.19
C GLU A 211 6.60 8.34 -6.98
N ALA A 212 7.11 8.16 -5.75
CA ALA A 212 8.07 7.09 -5.45
C ALA A 212 7.49 5.70 -5.73
N GLN A 213 6.24 5.44 -5.32
CA GLN A 213 5.53 4.19 -5.62
C GLN A 213 5.33 4.00 -7.13
N ILE A 214 4.94 5.04 -7.86
CA ILE A 214 4.78 4.96 -9.32
C ILE A 214 6.10 4.61 -10.02
N HIS A 215 7.23 5.15 -9.55
CA HIS A 215 8.54 4.82 -10.10
C HIS A 215 8.97 3.38 -9.80
N SER A 216 8.55 2.81 -8.66
CA SER A 216 8.90 1.44 -8.25
C SER A 216 8.27 0.37 -9.17
N LEU A 217 7.17 0.68 -9.87
CA LEU A 217 6.52 -0.22 -10.84
C LEU A 217 7.48 -0.78 -11.90
N ARG A 218 8.54 -0.04 -12.26
CA ARG A 218 9.57 -0.52 -13.18
C ARG A 218 10.38 -1.69 -12.61
N GLY A 219 10.68 -1.65 -11.31
CA GLY A 219 11.33 -2.76 -10.61
C GLY A 219 10.37 -3.92 -10.42
N SER A 220 9.12 -3.64 -10.03
CA SER A 220 8.09 -4.66 -9.79
C SER A 220 7.82 -5.53 -11.01
N ILE A 221 7.69 -4.93 -12.20
CA ILE A 221 7.47 -5.73 -13.43
C ILE A 221 8.69 -6.59 -13.79
N VAL A 222 9.91 -6.16 -13.44
CA VAL A 222 11.12 -6.95 -13.64
C VAL A 222 11.11 -8.16 -12.70
N LEU A 223 10.77 -7.96 -11.43
CA LEU A 223 10.62 -9.05 -10.46
C LEU A 223 9.55 -10.05 -10.93
N ASP A 224 8.38 -9.57 -11.34
CA ASP A 224 7.29 -10.41 -11.86
C ASP A 224 7.72 -11.24 -13.08
N ARG A 225 8.49 -10.65 -14.01
CA ARG A 225 9.05 -11.37 -15.16
C ARG A 225 10.06 -12.44 -14.75
N LEU A 226 10.94 -12.15 -13.80
CA LEU A 226 11.94 -13.09 -13.29
C LEU A 226 11.28 -14.25 -12.53
N SER A 227 10.20 -13.98 -11.81
CA SER A 227 9.45 -15.01 -11.07
C SER A 227 8.49 -15.82 -11.94
N ALA A 228 8.17 -15.37 -13.15
CA ALA A 228 7.13 -15.96 -13.99
C ALA A 228 7.26 -17.47 -14.20
N LYS A 229 8.49 -17.95 -14.45
CA LYS A 229 8.73 -19.38 -14.60
C LYS A 229 8.54 -20.14 -13.28
N LEU A 230 8.99 -19.57 -12.16
CA LEU A 230 8.83 -20.16 -10.84
C LEU A 230 7.33 -20.28 -10.49
N HIS A 231 6.55 -19.21 -10.75
CA HIS A 231 5.10 -19.20 -10.59
C HIS A 231 4.42 -20.25 -11.46
N HIS A 232 4.84 -20.34 -12.73
CA HIS A 232 4.33 -21.34 -13.65
C HIS A 232 4.56 -22.75 -13.11
N ASP A 233 5.74 -23.02 -12.57
CA ASP A 233 6.09 -24.34 -12.01
C ASP A 233 5.53 -24.55 -10.57
N GLY A 234 4.62 -23.69 -10.11
CA GLY A 234 3.90 -23.79 -8.84
C GLY A 234 4.59 -23.16 -7.64
N LEU A 235 5.78 -22.57 -7.80
CA LEU A 235 6.50 -21.87 -6.74
C LEU A 235 6.13 -20.38 -6.73
N LYS A 236 5.09 -20.03 -5.97
CA LYS A 236 4.49 -18.68 -5.88
C LYS A 236 5.32 -17.70 -5.03
N ILE A 237 6.60 -17.53 -5.35
CA ILE A 237 7.48 -16.48 -4.75
C ILE A 237 6.87 -15.09 -4.98
N LEU A 238 7.16 -14.06 -4.18
CA LEU A 238 6.53 -12.72 -4.25
C LEU A 238 5.06 -12.70 -3.85
N CYS A 239 4.22 -13.53 -4.49
CA CYS A 239 2.78 -13.62 -4.20
C CYS A 239 2.48 -14.07 -2.77
N GLN A 240 3.38 -14.84 -2.19
CA GLN A 240 3.30 -15.25 -0.80
C GLN A 240 4.01 -14.27 0.12
N ASP A 241 4.82 -13.33 -0.38
CA ASP A 241 5.75 -12.50 0.39
C ASP A 241 5.25 -11.06 0.57
N VAL A 242 4.12 -10.71 -0.05
CA VAL A 242 3.50 -9.39 0.07
C VAL A 242 2.13 -9.50 0.76
N PRO A 243 1.76 -8.55 1.63
CA PRO A 243 0.47 -8.56 2.26
C PRO A 243 -0.60 -8.13 1.25
N LYS A 244 -1.81 -8.62 1.44
CA LYS A 244 -2.95 -8.13 0.67
C LYS A 244 -3.31 -6.74 1.16
N ILE A 245 -3.34 -5.77 0.27
CA ILE A 245 -3.73 -4.41 0.59
C ILE A 245 -5.21 -4.22 0.26
N SER A 246 -5.96 -3.66 1.21
CA SER A 246 -7.32 -3.20 0.92
C SER A 246 -7.21 -1.84 0.21
N PRO A 247 -7.68 -1.71 -1.04
CA PRO A 247 -7.68 -0.42 -1.75
C PRO A 247 -8.72 0.57 -1.21
N ARG A 248 -9.52 0.18 -0.21
CA ARG A 248 -10.51 1.04 0.46
C ARG A 248 -9.86 2.06 1.37
#